data_AF-A0A966CL85-F1
#
_entry.id   AF-A0A966CL85-F1
#
_cell.length_a   1.000
_cell.length_b   1.000
_cell.length_c   1.000
_cell.angle_alpha   90.00
_cell.angle_beta   90.00
_cell.angle_gamma   90.00
#
_symmetry.space_group_name_H-M   'P 1'
#
loop_
_entity.id
_entity.type
_entity.pdbx_description
1 polymer ?
#
loop_
_entity_poly.entity_id
_entity_poly.type
_entity_poly.pdbx_seq_one_letter_code
_entity_poly.pdbx_strand_id
1 'polypeptide(L)'
;MLDIQTLRNDLAGVAARLKTRGFELDTAKFEQLEAERKSIQTRTQELQAKRNASSKLIGQAKAKGEDTTAIMAEVGALGDELKQLEAKLPQVLADMDAFL
;
A
#
# COMPACT_ATOMS: atom_id res chain seq x y z
N MET A 1 4.35 21.07 -12.60
CA MET A 1 4.12 19.69 -12.11
C MET A 1 2.69 19.33 -12.44
N LEU A 2 2.48 18.20 -13.12
CA LEU A 2 1.13 17.68 -13.32
C LEU A 2 0.53 17.32 -11.96
N ASP A 3 -0.74 17.65 -11.75
CA ASP A 3 -1.42 17.25 -10.52
C ASP A 3 -1.75 15.75 -10.59
N ILE A 4 -1.26 15.01 -9.59
CA ILE A 4 -1.47 13.57 -9.46
C ILE A 4 -2.96 13.19 -9.41
N GLN A 5 -3.82 14.06 -8.85
CA GLN A 5 -5.26 13.81 -8.79
C GLN A 5 -5.88 13.85 -10.19
N THR A 6 -5.39 14.74 -11.05
CA THR A 6 -5.83 14.82 -12.44
C THR A 6 -5.50 13.53 -13.20
N LEU A 7 -4.29 12.97 -13.02
CA LEU A 7 -3.91 11.71 -13.64
C LEU A 7 -4.68 10.51 -13.09
N ARG A 8 -4.98 10.49 -11.79
CA ARG A 8 -5.81 9.44 -11.17
C ARG A 8 -7.26 9.45 -11.68
N ASN A 9 -7.78 10.63 -11.99
CA ASN A 9 -9.17 10.79 -12.43
C ASN A 9 -9.35 10.60 -13.94
N ASP A 10 -8.38 11.05 -14.76
CA ASP A 10 -8.47 11.01 -16.23
C ASP A 10 -7.09 10.84 -16.91
N LEU A 11 -6.46 9.68 -16.70
CA LEU A 11 -5.15 9.37 -17.31
C LEU A 11 -5.19 9.45 -18.84
N ALA A 12 -6.23 8.86 -19.45
CA ALA A 12 -6.36 8.79 -20.90
C ALA A 12 -6.55 10.18 -21.53
N GLY A 13 -7.39 11.04 -20.94
CA GLY A 13 -7.58 12.41 -21.42
C GLY A 13 -6.33 13.27 -21.24
N VAL A 14 -5.59 13.10 -20.15
CA VAL A 14 -4.29 13.79 -19.96
C VAL A 14 -3.27 13.32 -20.99
N ALA A 15 -3.12 12.01 -21.20
CA ALA A 15 -2.21 11.44 -22.21
C ALA A 15 -2.55 11.95 -23.62
N ALA A 16 -3.84 11.98 -23.99
CA ALA A 16 -4.27 12.51 -25.28
C ALA A 16 -3.92 13.99 -25.46
N ARG A 17 -4.13 14.82 -24.42
CA ARG A 17 -3.77 16.25 -24.44
C ARG A 17 -2.27 16.50 -24.49
N LEU A 18 -1.46 15.63 -23.88
CA LEU A 18 0.00 15.73 -23.97
C LEU A 18 0.50 15.32 -25.35
N LYS A 19 -0.12 14.31 -25.96
CA LYS A 19 0.21 13.83 -27.30
C LYS A 19 0.02 14.91 -28.37
N THR A 20 -1.01 15.75 -28.25
CA THR A 20 -1.19 16.91 -29.17
C THR A 20 -0.08 17.96 -29.06
N ARG A 21 0.66 17.96 -27.95
CA ARG A 21 1.83 18.82 -27.71
C ARG A 21 3.16 18.12 -28.04
N GLY A 22 3.11 16.92 -28.63
CA GLY A 22 4.30 16.14 -28.97
C GLY A 22 4.93 15.39 -27.80
N PHE A 23 4.22 15.26 -26.67
CA PHE A 23 4.69 14.51 -25.51
C PHE A 23 3.90 13.21 -25.34
N GLU A 24 4.60 12.07 -25.29
CA GLU A 24 3.99 10.78 -25.03
C GLU A 24 4.14 10.41 -23.55
N LEU A 25 3.01 10.39 -22.83
CA LEU A 25 2.97 10.01 -21.43
C LEU A 25 3.01 8.48 -21.33
N ASP A 26 3.91 7.95 -20.50
CA ASP A 26 3.96 6.52 -20.19
C ASP A 26 2.86 6.13 -19.19
N THR A 27 1.65 5.93 -19.73
CA THR A 27 0.46 5.58 -18.94
C THR A 27 0.61 4.25 -18.23
N ALA A 28 1.31 3.29 -18.83
CA ALA A 28 1.52 1.96 -18.26
C ALA A 28 2.37 2.04 -16.98
N LYS A 29 3.44 2.85 -16.99
CA LYS A 29 4.24 3.08 -15.79
C LYS A 29 3.43 3.75 -14.68
N PHE A 30 2.61 4.75 -15.01
CA PHE A 30 1.76 5.41 -14.01
C PHE A 30 0.73 4.44 -13.40
N GLU A 31 0.09 3.61 -14.23
CA GLU A 31 -0.87 2.59 -13.76
C GLU A 31 -0.22 1.57 -12.84
N GLN A 32 1.00 1.14 -13.13
CA GLN A 32 1.75 0.21 -12.27
C GLN A 32 2.03 0.84 -10.89
N LEU A 33 2.54 2.08 -10.85
CA LEU A 33 2.83 2.78 -9.61
C LEU A 33 1.56 3.03 -8.77
N GLU A 34 0.46 3.43 -9.42
CA GLU A 34 -0.82 3.64 -8.70
C GLU A 34 -1.42 2.31 -8.21
N ALA A 35 -1.31 1.23 -8.99
CA ALA A 35 -1.74 -0.10 -8.56
C ALA A 35 -0.93 -0.60 -7.36
N GLU A 36 0.38 -0.41 -7.37
CA GLU A 36 1.26 -0.76 -6.27
C GLU A 36 0.95 0.06 -5.01
N ARG A 37 0.78 1.39 -5.15
CA ARG A 37 0.39 2.27 -4.05
C ARG A 37 -0.95 1.85 -3.43
N LYS A 38 -1.96 1.50 -4.23
CA LYS A 38 -3.25 1.00 -3.74
C LYS A 38 -3.09 -0.34 -3.03
N SER A 39 -2.36 -1.28 -3.63
CA SER A 39 -2.10 -2.59 -3.05
C SER A 39 -1.45 -2.49 -1.68
N ILE A 40 -0.40 -1.66 -1.54
CA ILE A 40 0.27 -1.42 -0.26
C ILE A 40 -0.71 -0.87 0.77
N GLN A 41 -1.53 0.12 0.42
CA GLN A 41 -2.49 0.69 1.36
C GLN A 41 -3.55 -0.30 1.83
N THR A 42 -4.14 -1.06 0.90
CA THR A 42 -5.10 -2.12 1.24
C THR A 42 -4.46 -3.17 2.13
N ARG A 43 -3.26 -3.63 1.77
CA ARG A 43 -2.56 -4.67 2.53
C ARG A 43 -2.18 -4.19 3.93
N THR A 44 -1.72 -2.96 4.08
CA THR A 44 -1.43 -2.37 5.40
C THR A 44 -2.68 -2.35 6.28
N GLN A 45 -3.84 -1.97 5.74
CA GLN A 45 -5.10 -1.98 6.49
C GLN A 45 -5.52 -3.40 6.88
N GLU A 46 -5.43 -4.37 5.97
CA GLU A 46 -5.72 -5.79 6.24
C GLU A 46 -4.85 -6.34 7.36
N LEU A 47 -3.54 -6.09 7.30
CA LEU A 47 -2.59 -6.57 8.29
C LEU A 47 -2.79 -5.89 9.65
N GLN A 48 -3.09 -4.59 9.68
CA GLN A 48 -3.43 -3.90 10.93
C GLN A 48 -4.68 -4.51 11.57
N ALA A 49 -5.73 -4.77 10.77
CA ALA A 49 -6.94 -5.44 11.24
C ALA A 49 -6.65 -6.84 11.79
N LYS A 50 -5.86 -7.64 11.04
CA LYS A 50 -5.47 -9.00 11.44
C LYS A 50 -4.62 -9.01 12.71
N ARG A 51 -3.67 -8.08 12.84
CA ARG A 51 -2.83 -7.91 14.04
C ARG A 51 -3.70 -7.60 15.26
N ASN A 52 -4.64 -6.66 15.13
CA ASN A 52 -5.51 -6.26 16.23
C ASN A 52 -6.45 -7.41 16.67
N ALA A 53 -7.00 -8.16 15.72
CA ALA A 53 -7.80 -9.35 16.01
C ALA A 53 -6.98 -10.42 16.75
N SER A 54 -5.75 -10.67 16.29
CA SER A 54 -4.84 -11.67 16.87
C SER A 54 -4.40 -11.26 18.29
N SER A 55 -4.12 -9.98 18.53
CA SER A 55 -3.82 -9.46 19.88
C SER A 55 -4.97 -9.69 20.87
N LYS A 56 -6.22 -9.57 20.42
CA LYS A 56 -7.40 -9.85 21.25
C LYS A 56 -7.48 -11.35 21.59
N LEU A 57 -7.21 -12.23 20.63
CA LEU A 57 -7.17 -13.69 20.86
C LEU A 57 -6.07 -14.07 21.86
N ILE A 58 -4.88 -13.47 21.75
CA ILE A 58 -3.79 -13.68 22.72
C ILE A 58 -4.23 -13.31 24.13
N GLY A 59 -4.86 -12.15 24.31
CA GLY A 59 -5.36 -11.71 25.62
C GLY A 59 -6.37 -12.69 26.23
N GLN A 60 -7.29 -13.20 25.41
CA GLN A 60 -8.28 -14.20 25.83
C GLN A 60 -7.64 -15.54 26.19
N ALA A 61 -6.72 -16.04 25.37
CA ALA A 61 -6.00 -17.28 25.62
C ALA A 61 -5.14 -17.19 26.88
N LYS A 62 -4.42 -16.08 27.10
CA LYS A 62 -3.67 -15.83 28.34
C LYS A 62 -4.56 -15.81 29.57
N ALA A 63 -5.74 -15.19 29.50
CA ALA A 63 -6.69 -15.18 30.61
C ALA A 63 -7.21 -16.59 30.96
N LYS A 64 -7.21 -17.51 29.99
CA LYS A 64 -7.59 -18.91 30.17
C LYS A 64 -6.41 -19.83 30.53
N GLY A 65 -5.18 -19.32 30.56
CA GLY A 65 -3.98 -20.13 30.76
C GLY A 65 -3.62 -21.02 29.57
N GLU A 66 -4.11 -20.71 28.37
CA GLU A 66 -3.81 -21.43 27.13
C GLU A 66 -2.44 -21.02 26.57
N ASP A 67 -1.80 -21.91 25.81
CA ASP A 67 -0.55 -21.58 25.11
C ASP A 67 -0.81 -20.58 23.97
N THR A 68 -0.04 -19.48 23.99
CA THR A 68 -0.14 -18.41 22.98
C THR A 68 1.04 -18.35 22.03
N THR A 69 2.00 -19.28 22.13
CA THR A 69 3.26 -19.23 21.38
C THR A 69 3.05 -19.09 19.87
N ALA A 70 2.14 -19.89 19.31
CA ALA A 70 1.83 -19.86 17.88
C ALA A 70 1.21 -18.52 17.43
N ILE A 71 0.24 -18.00 18.19
CA ILE A 71 -0.45 -16.75 17.87
C ILE A 71 0.49 -15.55 18.04
N MET A 72 1.37 -15.59 19.05
CA MET A 72 2.40 -14.58 19.24
C MET A 72 3.41 -14.56 18.09
N ALA A 73 3.81 -15.72 17.57
CA ALA A 73 4.68 -15.80 16.39
C ALA A 73 4.00 -15.21 15.15
N GLU A 74 2.71 -15.50 14.93
CA GLU A 74 1.95 -14.92 13.82
C GLU A 74 1.86 -13.39 13.94
N VAL A 75 1.57 -12.85 15.13
CA VAL A 75 1.55 -11.39 15.36
C VAL A 75 2.91 -10.75 15.09
N GLY A 76 4.00 -11.42 15.44
CA GLY A 76 5.35 -10.99 15.10
C GLY A 76 5.54 -10.85 13.58
N ALA A 77 5.20 -11.90 12.83
CA ALA A 77 5.30 -11.90 11.37
C ALA A 77 4.44 -10.80 10.71
N LEU A 78 3.20 -10.58 11.21
CA LEU A 78 2.34 -9.49 10.75
C LEU A 78 2.95 -8.11 11.02
N GLY A 79 3.64 -7.96 12.15
CA GLY A 79 4.35 -6.74 12.50
C GLY A 79 5.51 -6.43 11.56
N ASP A 80 6.23 -7.46 11.11
CA ASP A 80 7.35 -7.28 10.19
C ASP A 80 6.88 -7.02 8.75
N GLU A 81 5.82 -7.69 8.28
CA GLU A 81 5.19 -7.38 6.99
C GLU A 81 4.65 -5.94 6.95
N LEU A 82 4.02 -5.48 8.05
CA LEU A 82 3.57 -4.08 8.18
C LEU A 82 4.70 -3.07 8.04
N LYS A 83 5.83 -3.28 8.74
CA LYS A 83 6.99 -2.38 8.65
C LYS A 83 7.55 -2.32 7.23
N GLN A 84 7.59 -3.45 6.52
CA GLN A 84 8.05 -3.49 5.14
C GLN A 84 7.15 -2.67 4.22
N LEU A 85 5.83 -2.81 4.36
CA LEU A 85 4.86 -2.04 3.58
C LEU A 85 4.89 -0.55 3.91
N GLU A 86 5.04 -0.20 5.19
CA GLU A 86 5.18 1.19 5.65
C GLU A 86 6.49 1.84 5.14
N ALA A 87 7.56 1.07 4.97
CA ALA A 87 8.81 1.54 4.35
C ALA A 87 8.72 1.63 2.81
N LYS A 88 7.91 0.78 2.19
CA LYS A 88 7.72 0.74 0.74
C LYS A 88 6.81 1.85 0.23
N LEU A 89 5.77 2.23 0.98
CA LEU A 89 4.83 3.26 0.55
C LEU A 89 5.50 4.62 0.23
N PRO A 90 6.42 5.17 1.05
CA PRO A 90 7.14 6.39 0.73
C PRO A 90 7.98 6.28 -0.55
N GLN A 91 8.55 5.10 -0.84
CA GLN A 91 9.34 4.89 -2.05
C GLN A 91 8.45 4.98 -3.30
N VAL A 92 7.29 4.31 -3.27
CA VAL A 92 6.33 4.37 -4.38
C VAL A 92 5.80 5.79 -4.55
N LEU A 93 5.52 6.52 -3.47
CA LEU A 93 5.10 7.92 -3.56
C LEU A 93 6.20 8.81 -4.15
N ALA A 94 7.46 8.60 -3.80
CA ALA A 94 8.58 9.32 -4.39
C ALA A 94 8.75 9.00 -5.89
N ASP A 95 8.58 7.73 -6.28
CA ASP A 95 8.62 7.31 -7.68
C ASP A 95 7.45 7.92 -8.49
N MET A 96 6.27 8.04 -7.87
CA MET A 96 5.13 8.75 -8.46
C MET A 96 5.42 10.25 -8.60
N ASP A 97 5.98 10.91 -7.59
CA ASP A 97 6.32 12.34 -7.66
C ASP A 97 7.41 12.61 -8.70
N ALA A 98 8.39 11.71 -8.84
CA ALA A 98 9.43 11.80 -9.86
C ALA A 98 8.92 11.55 -11.30
N PHE A 99 7.72 10.96 -11.45
CA PHE A 99 7.07 10.78 -12.74
C PHE A 99 6.36 12.06 -13.24
N LEU A 100 6.04 13.01 -12.35
CA LEU A 100 5.20 14.21 -12.62
C LEU A 100 5.99 15.48 -12.98
#